data_AF-A0A9D1E668-F1
#
_entry.id   AF-A0A9D1E668-F1
#
_cell.length_a   1.000
_cell.length_b   1.000
_cell.length_c   1.000
_cell.angle_alpha   90.00
_cell.angle_beta   90.00
_cell.angle_gamma   90.00
#
_symmetry.space_group_name_H-M   'P 1'
#
loop_
_entity.id
_entity.type
_entity.pdbx_description
1 polymer ?
#
loop_
_entity_poly.entity_id
_entity_poly.type
_entity_poly.pdbx_seq_one_letter_code
_entity_poly.pdbx_strand_id
1 'polypeptide(L)'
;MNIDERKQILNSFVTFATKIDFTYKTFAVDKKSCSNQFKLISALSQQIRDFLAESNDFFEQFNKIIIYYDNGQKQLTAIIAALFNAVNTDFKENVSPGYYRLFQIADLITAFELINTKHLINANSKSEKQFFKNMRSFYKNYYKRLEKHKFDKP
;
A
#
# COMPACT_ATOMS: atom_id res chain seq x y z
N MET A 1 19.73 -16.68 -4.09
CA MET A 1 19.53 -15.88 -2.87
C MET A 1 18.83 -16.73 -1.82
N ASN A 2 19.49 -17.01 -0.70
CA ASN A 2 18.93 -17.81 0.39
C ASN A 2 17.96 -16.99 1.28
N ILE A 3 17.32 -17.62 2.27
CA ILE A 3 16.35 -16.94 3.15
C ILE A 3 17.01 -15.82 3.98
N ASP A 4 18.24 -16.02 4.43
CA ASP A 4 18.92 -15.06 5.30
C ASP A 4 19.36 -13.82 4.54
N GLU A 5 19.86 -13.97 3.31
CA GLU A 5 20.13 -12.86 2.37
C GLU A 5 18.85 -12.06 2.09
N ARG A 6 17.73 -12.74 1.82
CA ARG A 6 16.43 -12.07 1.61
C ARG A 6 15.99 -11.28 2.83
N LYS A 7 16.21 -11.81 4.04
CA LYS A 7 15.92 -11.12 5.30
C LYS A 7 16.83 -9.92 5.52
N GLN A 8 18.11 -10.02 5.20
CA GLN A 8 19.05 -8.90 5.30
C GLN A 8 18.61 -7.75 4.37
N ILE A 9 18.27 -8.05 3.12
CA ILE A 9 17.74 -7.05 2.18
C ILE A 9 16.46 -6.42 2.72
N LEU A 10 15.51 -7.23 3.17
CA LEU A 10 14.26 -6.73 3.75
C LEU A 10 14.51 -5.85 5.00
N ASN A 11 15.42 -6.26 5.88
CA ASN A 11 15.77 -5.51 7.09
C ASN A 11 16.39 -4.15 6.76
N SER A 12 17.30 -4.12 5.78
CA SER A 12 17.89 -2.88 5.28
C SER A 12 16.82 -1.97 4.69
N PHE A 13 15.92 -2.53 3.88
CA PHE A 13 14.86 -1.76 3.24
C PHE A 13 13.81 -1.23 4.23
N VAL A 14 13.39 -2.04 5.20
CA VAL A 14 12.49 -1.62 6.28
C VAL A 14 13.14 -0.55 7.14
N THR A 15 14.44 -0.67 7.43
CA THR A 15 15.17 0.35 8.18
C THR A 15 15.23 1.68 7.42
N PHE A 16 15.46 1.62 6.12
CA PHE A 16 15.36 2.79 5.25
C PHE A 16 13.96 3.40 5.27
N ALA A 17 12.91 2.61 5.07
CA ALA A 17 11.53 3.07 5.09
C ALA A 17 11.18 3.77 6.42
N THR A 18 11.57 3.20 7.58
CA THR A 18 11.26 3.79 8.90
C THR A 18 11.89 5.17 9.18
N LYS A 19 12.82 5.61 8.34
CA LYS A 19 13.55 6.88 8.45
C LYS A 19 13.04 7.95 7.48
N ILE A 20 12.21 7.60 6.51
CA ILE A 20 11.68 8.56 5.55
C ILE A 20 10.38 9.13 6.07
N ASP A 21 10.16 10.41 5.81
CA ASP A 21 8.89 11.08 6.07
C ASP A 21 7.89 10.73 4.97
N PHE A 22 6.88 9.95 5.35
CA PHE A 22 5.72 9.63 4.53
C PHE A 22 4.58 9.19 5.44
N THR A 23 3.36 9.34 4.94
CA THR A 23 2.17 8.72 5.50
C THR A 23 1.53 7.79 4.46
N TYR A 24 0.77 6.79 4.91
CA TYR A 24 0.14 5.85 3.99
C TYR A 24 -1.28 5.47 4.39
N LYS A 25 -2.12 5.25 3.38
CA LYS A 25 -3.42 4.58 3.49
C LYS A 25 -3.40 3.35 2.57
N THR A 26 -3.91 2.22 3.04
CA THR A 26 -4.15 1.06 2.19
C THR A 26 -5.65 0.78 2.07
N PHE A 27 -6.03 0.22 0.93
CA PHE A 27 -7.39 -0.20 0.62
C PHE A 27 -7.38 -1.70 0.39
N ALA A 28 -8.26 -2.42 1.08
CA ALA A 28 -8.33 -3.86 1.03
C ALA A 28 -9.75 -4.29 0.69
N VAL A 29 -9.85 -5.26 -0.22
CA VAL A 29 -11.12 -5.86 -0.60
C VAL A 29 -10.94 -7.37 -0.62
N ASP A 30 -11.86 -8.08 0.01
CA ASP A 30 -11.90 -9.54 -0.09
C ASP A 30 -12.37 -9.94 -1.49
N LYS A 31 -11.49 -10.63 -2.22
CA LYS A 31 -11.82 -11.11 -3.57
C LYS A 31 -12.93 -12.16 -3.54
N LYS A 32 -13.11 -12.90 -2.44
CA LYS A 32 -14.15 -13.94 -2.32
C LYS A 32 -15.55 -13.36 -2.16
N SER A 33 -15.68 -12.19 -1.54
CA SER A 33 -16.96 -11.49 -1.40
C SER A 33 -17.37 -10.75 -2.68
N CYS A 34 -16.42 -10.53 -3.59
CA CYS A 34 -16.68 -9.91 -4.89
C CYS A 34 -17.02 -10.97 -5.94
N SER A 35 -18.31 -11.04 -6.32
CA SER A 35 -18.79 -12.02 -7.31
C SER A 35 -18.21 -11.83 -8.72
N ASN A 36 -17.69 -10.65 -9.04
CA ASN A 36 -17.03 -10.35 -10.31
C ASN A 36 -16.07 -9.15 -10.19
N GLN A 37 -15.32 -8.92 -11.25
CA GLN A 37 -14.37 -7.82 -11.35
C GLN A 37 -15.02 -6.43 -11.21
N PHE A 38 -16.26 -6.26 -11.67
CA PHE A 38 -16.97 -5.00 -11.55
C PHE A 38 -17.24 -4.63 -10.08
N LYS A 39 -17.69 -5.58 -9.25
CA LYS A 39 -17.88 -5.34 -7.81
C LYS A 39 -16.57 -5.02 -7.09
N LEU A 40 -15.46 -5.65 -7.48
CA LEU A 40 -14.14 -5.34 -6.94
C LEU A 40 -13.76 -3.88 -7.23
N ILE A 41 -13.91 -3.44 -8.49
CA ILE A 41 -13.64 -2.06 -8.92
C ILE A 41 -14.53 -1.10 -8.15
N SER A 42 -15.84 -1.36 -8.11
CA SER A 42 -16.81 -0.51 -7.42
C SER A 42 -16.48 -0.35 -5.93
N ALA A 43 -16.16 -1.44 -5.23
CA ALA A 43 -15.78 -1.41 -3.82
C ALA A 43 -14.48 -0.61 -3.59
N LEU A 44 -13.44 -0.84 -4.41
CA LEU A 44 -12.20 -0.07 -4.33
C LEU A 44 -12.42 1.42 -4.61
N SER A 45 -13.16 1.75 -5.67
CA SER A 45 -13.47 3.14 -5.99
C SER A 45 -14.24 3.83 -4.87
N GLN A 46 -15.17 3.11 -4.21
CA GLN A 46 -15.91 3.67 -3.09
C GLN A 46 -14.99 3.98 -1.90
N GLN A 47 -14.16 3.02 -1.49
CA GLN A 47 -13.22 3.24 -0.37
C GLN A 47 -12.26 4.41 -0.63
N ILE A 48 -11.77 4.56 -1.87
CA ILE A 48 -10.88 5.67 -2.23
C ILE A 48 -11.65 7.00 -2.23
N ARG A 49 -12.88 7.04 -2.78
CA ARG A 49 -13.73 8.24 -2.74
C ARG A 49 -13.99 8.70 -1.31
N ASP A 50 -14.41 7.77 -0.45
CA ASP A 50 -14.72 8.08 0.94
C ASP A 50 -13.48 8.64 1.64
N PHE A 51 -12.30 8.03 1.42
CA PHE A 51 -11.05 8.54 1.96
C PHE A 51 -10.70 9.96 1.47
N LEU A 52 -10.85 10.24 0.17
CA LEU A 52 -10.57 11.56 -0.40
C LEU A 52 -11.54 12.61 0.17
N ALA A 53 -12.83 12.30 0.25
CA ALA A 53 -13.84 13.21 0.81
C ALA A 53 -13.62 13.47 2.31
N GLU A 54 -13.32 12.41 3.08
CA GLU A 54 -13.04 12.52 4.52
C GLU A 54 -11.74 13.25 4.85
N SER A 55 -10.83 13.37 3.88
CA SER A 55 -9.52 13.99 4.04
C SER A 55 -9.35 15.21 3.12
N ASN A 56 -10.47 15.79 2.67
CA ASN A 56 -10.46 16.89 1.70
C ASN A 56 -9.62 18.08 2.19
N ASP A 57 -9.79 18.48 3.46
CA ASP A 57 -9.04 19.56 4.09
C ASP A 57 -7.51 19.33 4.08
N PHE A 58 -7.06 18.08 4.09
CA PHE A 58 -5.64 17.75 3.95
C PHE A 58 -5.17 17.94 2.51
N PHE A 59 -5.94 17.42 1.53
CA PHE A 59 -5.57 17.52 0.12
C PHE A 59 -5.64 18.95 -0.43
N GLU A 60 -6.56 19.78 0.08
CA GLU A 60 -6.68 21.20 -0.28
C GLU A 60 -5.49 22.06 0.15
N GLN A 61 -4.66 21.60 1.11
CA GLN A 61 -3.42 22.28 1.48
C GLN A 61 -2.36 22.25 0.39
N PHE A 62 -2.53 21.39 -0.63
CA PHE A 62 -1.57 21.22 -1.72
C PHE A 62 -2.10 21.82 -3.01
N ASN A 63 -1.31 22.68 -3.64
CA ASN A 63 -1.65 23.25 -4.96
C ASN A 63 -1.70 22.20 -6.07
N LYS A 64 -1.04 21.05 -5.89
CA LYS A 64 -0.88 20.02 -6.91
C LYS A 64 -0.66 18.63 -6.31
N ILE A 65 -1.28 17.62 -6.90
CA ILE A 65 -1.07 16.21 -6.58
C ILE A 65 -0.30 15.55 -7.73
N ILE A 66 0.75 14.78 -7.43
CA ILE A 66 1.51 14.02 -8.43
C ILE A 66 1.28 12.54 -8.18
N ILE A 67 0.78 11.84 -9.20
CA ILE A 67 0.47 10.42 -9.14
C ILE A 67 1.57 9.62 -9.82
N TYR A 68 2.19 8.73 -9.06
CA TYR A 68 3.15 7.75 -9.53
C TYR A 68 2.46 6.39 -9.65
N TYR A 69 2.18 5.95 -10.86
CA TYR A 69 1.52 4.67 -11.11
C TYR A 69 2.09 3.98 -12.36
N ASP A 70 2.43 2.70 -12.24
CA ASP A 70 3.14 1.92 -13.26
C ASP A 70 2.21 1.19 -14.26
N ASN A 71 0.90 1.42 -14.15
CA ASN A 71 -0.12 0.73 -14.94
C ASN A 71 -0.20 -0.80 -14.75
N GLY A 72 0.29 -1.32 -13.61
CA GLY A 72 0.28 -2.76 -13.32
C GLY A 72 -1.12 -3.41 -13.33
N GLN A 73 -2.18 -2.62 -13.13
CA GLN A 73 -3.58 -3.05 -13.29
C GLN A 73 -4.39 -2.01 -14.07
N LYS A 74 -4.84 -2.36 -15.28
CA LYS A 74 -5.63 -1.47 -16.17
C LYS A 74 -6.87 -0.88 -15.48
N GLN A 75 -7.52 -1.66 -14.64
CA GLN A 75 -8.74 -1.26 -13.95
C GLN A 75 -8.46 -0.18 -12.90
N LEU A 76 -7.33 -0.27 -12.20
CA LEU A 76 -6.95 0.73 -11.22
C LEU A 76 -6.55 2.05 -11.91
N THR A 77 -5.98 2.00 -13.12
CA THR A 77 -5.75 3.22 -13.94
C THR A 77 -7.04 4.02 -14.11
N ALA A 78 -8.15 3.35 -14.46
CA ALA A 78 -9.43 4.01 -14.67
C ALA A 78 -10.01 4.61 -13.38
N ILE A 79 -9.85 3.91 -12.24
CA ILE A 79 -10.27 4.42 -10.93
C ILE A 79 -9.49 5.69 -10.59
N ILE A 80 -8.15 5.64 -10.69
CA ILE A 80 -7.30 6.77 -10.33
C ILE A 80 -7.61 7.99 -11.22
N ALA A 81 -7.72 7.79 -12.54
CA ALA A 81 -8.10 8.85 -13.45
C ALA A 81 -9.46 9.47 -13.06
N ALA A 82 -10.49 8.64 -12.85
CA ALA A 82 -11.83 9.13 -12.51
C ALA A 82 -11.87 9.92 -11.19
N LEU A 83 -11.10 9.50 -10.18
CA LEU A 83 -11.16 10.10 -8.84
C LEU A 83 -10.29 11.35 -8.67
N PHE A 84 -9.17 11.43 -9.38
CA PHE A 84 -8.23 12.54 -9.23
C PHE A 84 -8.33 13.59 -10.34
N ASN A 85 -9.19 13.40 -11.34
CA ASN A 85 -9.45 14.38 -12.42
C ASN A 85 -9.98 15.74 -11.90
N ALA A 86 -10.64 15.77 -10.74
CA ALA A 86 -11.18 17.01 -10.16
C ALA A 86 -10.13 17.84 -9.40
N VAL A 87 -8.98 17.24 -9.09
CA VAL A 87 -7.87 17.90 -8.38
C VAL A 87 -6.80 18.25 -9.40
N ASN A 88 -6.05 19.33 -9.19
CA ASN A 88 -4.91 19.70 -10.03
C ASN A 88 -3.83 18.61 -9.97
N THR A 89 -3.99 17.58 -10.79
CA THR A 89 -3.28 16.30 -10.69
C THR A 89 -2.45 16.06 -11.94
N ASP A 90 -1.18 15.71 -11.74
CA ASP A 90 -0.30 15.23 -12.80
C ASP A 90 -0.05 13.73 -12.68
N PHE A 91 -0.15 13.04 -13.79
CA PHE A 91 0.24 11.65 -13.90
C PHE A 91 1.67 11.55 -14.41
N LYS A 92 2.55 10.92 -13.63
CA LYS A 92 3.92 10.70 -14.08
C LYS A 92 3.96 9.55 -15.09
N GLU A 93 4.54 9.81 -16.25
CA GLU A 93 4.76 8.78 -17.27
C GLU A 93 5.95 7.88 -16.96
N ASN A 94 5.92 6.66 -17.51
CA ASN A 94 7.03 5.69 -17.45
C ASN A 94 7.52 5.39 -16.01
N VAL A 95 6.59 5.35 -15.05
CA VAL A 95 6.89 5.02 -13.66
C VAL A 95 7.29 3.54 -13.58
N SER A 96 8.39 3.27 -12.89
CA SER A 96 8.86 1.91 -12.62
C SER A 96 9.42 1.82 -11.19
N PRO A 97 9.13 0.74 -10.44
CA PRO A 97 9.58 0.60 -9.05
C PRO A 97 11.09 0.73 -8.89
N GLY A 98 11.89 0.37 -9.91
CA GLY A 98 13.35 0.47 -9.87
C GLY A 98 13.89 1.89 -9.66
N TYR A 99 13.12 2.90 -10.08
CA TYR A 99 13.55 4.31 -10.05
C TYR A 99 12.95 5.11 -8.89
N TYR A 100 11.89 4.61 -8.24
CA TYR A 100 11.13 5.37 -7.24
C TYR A 100 11.10 4.65 -5.89
N ARG A 101 11.87 5.16 -4.92
CA ARG A 101 11.94 4.57 -3.57
C ARG A 101 10.61 4.60 -2.82
N LEU A 102 9.82 5.67 -2.96
CA LEU A 102 8.48 5.74 -2.36
C LEU A 102 7.51 4.72 -2.99
N PHE A 103 7.67 4.42 -4.28
CA PHE A 103 6.92 3.34 -4.93
C PHE A 103 7.27 1.99 -4.31
N GLN A 104 8.55 1.68 -4.15
CA GLN A 104 8.99 0.45 -3.50
C GLN A 104 8.49 0.35 -2.04
N ILE A 105 8.42 1.48 -1.33
CA ILE A 105 7.85 1.56 0.02
C ILE A 105 6.35 1.26 -0.02
N ALA A 106 5.60 1.78 -1.00
CA ALA A 106 4.19 1.45 -1.19
C ALA A 106 3.97 -0.06 -1.43
N ASP A 107 4.80 -0.70 -2.24
CA ASP A 107 4.75 -2.16 -2.45
C ASP A 107 5.06 -2.94 -1.16
N LEU A 108 6.05 -2.50 -0.39
CA LEU A 108 6.37 -3.11 0.91
C LEU A 108 5.20 -3.01 1.89
N ILE A 109 4.60 -1.82 1.99
CA ILE A 109 3.49 -1.54 2.89
C ILE A 109 2.28 -2.39 2.53
N THR A 110 1.90 -2.41 1.24
CA THR A 110 0.75 -3.21 0.79
C THR A 110 0.97 -4.70 1.03
N ALA A 111 2.19 -5.21 0.86
CA ALA A 111 2.54 -6.59 1.21
C ALA A 111 2.41 -6.84 2.73
N PHE A 112 2.90 -5.93 3.57
CA PHE A 112 2.85 -6.06 5.03
C PHE A 112 1.43 -5.96 5.57
N GLU A 113 0.61 -5.04 5.06
CA GLU A 113 -0.80 -4.92 5.41
C GLU A 113 -1.60 -6.16 5.00
N LEU A 114 -1.29 -6.75 3.84
CA LEU A 114 -1.90 -8.00 3.43
C LEU A 114 -1.51 -9.18 4.36
N ILE A 115 -0.23 -9.29 4.74
CA ILE A 115 0.25 -10.31 5.67
C ILE A 115 -0.45 -10.14 7.03
N ASN A 116 -0.56 -8.90 7.53
CA ASN A 116 -1.22 -8.60 8.79
C ASN A 116 -2.73 -8.91 8.72
N THR A 117 -3.41 -8.52 7.64
CA THR A 117 -4.83 -8.83 7.43
C THR A 117 -5.08 -10.34 7.43
N LYS A 118 -4.24 -11.12 6.73
CA LYS A 118 -4.28 -12.59 6.79
C LYS A 118 -4.03 -13.12 8.20
N HIS A 119 -3.17 -12.48 8.98
CA HIS A 119 -2.87 -12.89 10.35
C HIS A 119 -4.09 -12.77 11.25
N LEU A 120 -4.83 -11.66 11.16
CA LEU A 120 -6.04 -11.42 11.95
C LEU A 120 -7.11 -12.49 11.74
N ILE A 121 -7.16 -13.10 10.55
CA ILE A 121 -8.09 -14.19 10.21
C ILE A 121 -7.42 -15.58 10.20
N ASN A 122 -6.21 -15.71 10.75
CA ASN A 122 -5.43 -16.95 10.80
C ASN A 122 -5.16 -17.62 9.42
N ALA A 123 -5.12 -16.83 8.35
CA ALA A 123 -4.97 -17.29 6.96
C ALA A 123 -3.56 -17.13 6.37
N ASN A 124 -2.53 -16.86 7.18
CA ASN A 124 -1.16 -16.78 6.68
C ASN A 124 -0.66 -18.12 6.13
N SER A 125 0.10 -18.06 5.03
CA SER A 125 0.68 -19.25 4.40
C SER A 125 1.81 -19.85 5.23
N LYS A 126 2.15 -21.12 4.94
CA LYS A 126 3.34 -21.77 5.52
C LYS A 126 4.63 -21.02 5.18
N SER A 127 4.74 -20.49 3.95
CA SER A 127 5.91 -19.75 3.51
C SER A 127 6.06 -18.41 4.22
N GLU A 128 4.96 -17.69 4.48
CA GLU A 128 4.97 -16.45 5.28
C GLU A 128 5.45 -16.76 6.71
N LYS A 129 4.90 -17.80 7.35
CA LYS A 129 5.31 -18.22 8.70
C LYS A 129 6.78 -18.65 8.74
N GLN A 130 7.24 -19.43 7.78
CA GLN A 130 8.63 -19.86 7.68
C GLN A 130 9.58 -18.67 7.45
N PHE A 131 9.23 -17.75 6.56
CA PHE A 131 10.03 -16.58 6.28
C PHE A 131 10.21 -15.70 7.52
N PHE A 132 9.12 -15.39 8.24
CA PHE A 132 9.18 -14.54 9.43
C PHE A 132 9.43 -15.30 10.76
N LYS A 133 9.69 -16.61 10.70
CA LYS A 133 9.69 -17.56 11.84
C LYS A 133 8.30 -17.77 12.46
N ASN A 134 7.60 -16.68 12.79
CA ASN A 134 6.21 -16.66 13.23
C ASN A 134 5.62 -15.25 13.06
N MET A 135 4.30 -15.12 13.17
CA MET A 135 3.62 -13.83 12.97
C MET A 135 3.85 -12.82 14.11
N ARG A 136 4.15 -13.27 15.33
CA ARG A 136 4.56 -12.36 16.42
C ARG A 136 5.89 -11.67 16.09
N SER A 137 6.85 -12.42 15.55
CA SER A 137 8.14 -11.90 15.10
C SER A 137 7.99 -10.99 13.88
N PHE A 138 7.10 -11.32 12.93
CA PHE A 138 6.71 -10.40 11.86
C PHE A 138 6.23 -9.06 12.43
N TYR A 139 5.22 -9.10 13.32
CA TYR A 139 4.60 -7.90 13.86
C TYR A 139 5.62 -7.02 14.60
N LYS A 140 6.37 -7.61 15.54
CA LYS A 140 7.33 -6.89 16.40
C LYS A 140 8.49 -6.27 15.61
N ASN A 141 9.07 -7.01 14.67
CA ASN A 141 10.33 -6.63 14.03
C ASN A 141 10.13 -5.83 12.73
N TYR A 142 8.95 -5.93 12.12
CA TYR A 142 8.66 -5.37 10.80
C TYR A 142 7.45 -4.44 10.85
N TYR A 143 6.25 -4.99 11.06
CA TYR A 143 4.98 -4.27 10.88
C TYR A 143 4.85 -3.05 11.81
N LYS A 144 5.03 -3.24 13.13
CA LYS A 144 4.88 -2.19 14.14
C LYS A 144 5.76 -0.96 13.87
N ARG A 145 6.91 -1.16 13.22
CA ARG A 145 7.85 -0.06 12.91
C ARG A 145 7.35 0.83 11.79
N LEU A 146 6.56 0.28 10.86
CA LEU A 146 6.00 1.02 9.74
C LEU A 146 4.57 1.50 10.04
N GLU A 147 3.84 0.80 10.91
CA GLU A 147 2.47 1.18 11.31
C GLU A 147 2.36 2.62 11.82
N LYS A 148 3.40 3.18 12.45
CA LYS A 148 3.45 4.59 12.87
C LYS A 148 3.33 5.62 11.73
N HIS A 149 3.51 5.18 10.47
CA HIS A 149 3.34 6.00 9.27
C HIS A 149 1.93 5.87 8.69
N LYS A 150 1.01 5.14 9.33
CA LYS A 150 -0.38 5.12 8.88
C LYS A 150 -0.92 6.55 8.88
N PHE A 151 -1.71 6.85 7.86
CA PHE A 151 -2.44 8.09 7.77
C PHE A 151 -3.52 8.09 8.85
N ASP A 152 -3.23 8.75 9.95
CA ASP A 152 -4.20 9.18 10.95
C ASP A 152 -4.60 10.62 10.59
N LYS A 153 -5.91 10.91 10.58
CA LYS A 153 -6.42 12.23 10.23
C LYS A 153 -5.75 13.29 11.13
N PRO A 154 -5.24 14.41 10.58
CA PRO A 154 -4.77 15.52 11.41
C PRO A 154 -5.91 16.13 12.25
#